data_AF-A0A0N4XSX1-F1
#
_entry.id   AF-A0A0N4XSX1-F1
#
_cell.length_a   1.000
_cell.length_b   1.000
_cell.length_c   1.000
_cell.angle_alpha   90.00
_cell.angle_beta   90.00
_cell.angle_gamma   90.00
#
_symmetry.space_group_name_H-M   'P 1'
#
loop_
_entity.id
_entity.type
_entity.pdbx_description
1 polymer ?
#
loop_
_entity_poly.entity_id
_entity_poly.type
_entity_poly.pdbx_seq_one_letter_code
_entity_poly.pdbx_strand_id
1 'polypeptide(L)'
;MGKDGDDIDVKKVGQSPGLEIWRVKNFRLQPVPVREYGQFYTGDTYVVLSTKYNEWNVHFWLGEEATTDEIGTAAIKAVEIDQALNGLPVQYREVQNYESALFISYFPNGVRYLTGGYDSGFHTVEDIFKGWKPQLFRCKGKRNVRCTQVLFKKESLNLGDVFLLDLGKTIYCWMPPQSGRLERIKGMARAKNIAEFERNGHAEVHVLDSDWDTNEEFWSHFGGLSVVSRIARAVNDDENYWKRTADLVTLYKVSDATGKMTVTKVAQGAVKRSQLVSDDAFILDAVTGGVFVWIGKGCTMEERAKAMEMGSKYIKEKNLPTYTQVRRVLESAEPIAFTQWFDEWTDNKKVRTFEPRLFQVSDESGKMVVEEIANYDQESLDGDDVMILDALNTIYVWVGSGANEKEKKNALETAKKYLKLDNLPRHQETKIETMYQGAENPHFKKLFKKWDDSMFLNVSAQHSVLHDYCVVSIGRHGSLNPFQDERSVENMRKLLFQ
;
A
#
# COMPACT_ATOMS: atom_id res chain seq x y z
N MET A 1 46.87 24.91 6.11
CA MET A 1 45.87 24.94 7.21
C MET A 1 44.69 25.79 6.77
N GLY A 2 43.72 25.19 6.08
CA GLY A 2 42.37 25.75 5.94
C GLY A 2 41.54 25.31 7.15
N LYS A 3 40.54 26.11 7.55
CA LYS A 3 39.79 25.87 8.80
C LYS A 3 38.89 24.63 8.71
N ASP A 4 38.88 23.81 9.75
CA ASP A 4 38.01 22.64 9.92
C ASP A 4 36.54 23.01 10.26
N GLY A 5 35.93 23.92 9.48
CA GLY A 5 34.71 24.64 9.88
C GLY A 5 33.36 24.18 9.31
N ASP A 6 33.34 23.33 8.28
CA ASP A 6 32.21 23.22 7.35
C ASP A 6 31.52 21.82 7.26
N ASP A 7 31.87 20.86 8.13
CA ASP A 7 31.10 19.61 8.27
C ASP A 7 30.29 19.65 9.58
N ILE A 8 29.15 18.95 9.63
CA ILE A 8 28.28 19.01 10.81
C ILE A 8 28.80 18.13 11.95
N ASP A 9 28.53 18.57 13.18
CA ASP A 9 28.68 17.75 14.38
C ASP A 9 27.46 16.81 14.49
N VAL A 10 27.58 15.60 13.92
CA VAL A 10 26.52 14.59 13.89
C VAL A 10 25.97 14.21 15.28
N LYS A 11 26.66 14.55 16.38
CA LYS A 11 26.16 14.33 17.75
C LYS A 11 25.10 15.34 18.18
N LYS A 12 24.91 16.44 17.43
CA LYS A 12 23.99 17.54 17.75
C LYS A 12 22.72 17.56 16.89
N VAL A 13 22.59 16.66 15.91
CA VAL A 13 21.38 16.55 15.08
C VAL A 13 20.24 15.89 15.86
N GLY A 14 19.00 16.10 15.43
CA GLY A 14 17.83 15.41 15.97
C GLY A 14 17.44 15.78 17.41
N GLN A 15 18.04 16.83 17.97
CA GLN A 15 17.84 17.26 19.37
C GLN A 15 16.51 17.98 19.60
N SER A 16 15.86 18.47 18.54
CA SER A 16 14.60 19.23 18.60
C SER A 16 13.64 18.77 17.49
N PRO A 17 12.31 18.76 17.74
CA PRO A 17 11.32 18.46 16.70
C PRO A 17 11.43 19.43 15.52
N GLY A 18 11.39 18.90 14.29
CA GLY A 18 11.56 19.68 13.08
C GLY A 18 12.16 18.88 11.93
N LEU A 19 12.56 19.60 10.88
CA LEU A 19 13.26 19.07 9.72
C LEU A 19 14.65 19.72 9.67
N GLU A 20 15.69 18.92 9.47
CA GLU A 20 17.05 19.39 9.22
C GLU A 20 17.50 18.84 7.86
N ILE A 21 18.07 19.70 7.00
CA ILE A 21 18.52 19.33 5.66
C ILE A 21 19.96 19.75 5.45
N TRP A 22 20.75 18.82 4.92
CA TRP A 22 22.13 19.04 4.51
C TRP A 22 22.34 18.60 3.06
N ARG A 23 23.18 19.35 2.36
CA ARG A 23 23.64 19.05 1.01
C ARG A 23 25.07 18.50 1.10
N VAL A 24 25.36 17.44 0.36
CA VAL A 24 26.72 16.89 0.30
C VAL A 24 27.62 17.85 -0.49
N LYS A 25 28.84 18.03 -0.02
CA LYS A 25 29.91 18.73 -0.76
C LYS A 25 31.27 18.21 -0.33
N ASN A 26 32.11 17.77 -1.26
CA ASN A 26 33.49 17.35 -0.97
C ASN A 26 33.58 16.41 0.26
N PHE A 27 32.76 15.35 0.28
CA PHE A 27 32.63 14.36 1.36
C PHE A 27 32.10 14.89 2.72
N ARG A 28 31.54 16.10 2.78
CA ARG A 28 30.99 16.75 3.99
C ARG A 28 29.51 17.11 3.84
N LEU A 29 28.82 17.31 4.96
CA LEU A 29 27.45 17.82 5.00
C LEU A 29 27.43 19.33 5.26
N GLN A 30 26.92 20.11 4.31
CA GLN A 30 26.68 21.54 4.48
C GLN A 30 25.19 21.82 4.77
N PRO A 31 24.83 22.58 5.82
CA PRO A 31 23.43 22.86 6.13
C PRO A 31 22.76 23.70 5.05
N VAL A 32 21.60 23.24 4.58
CA VAL A 32 20.76 24.00 3.64
C VAL A 32 20.03 25.11 4.43
N PRO A 33 19.95 26.35 3.93
CA PRO A 33 19.13 27.39 4.54
C PRO A 33 17.64 27.01 4.55
N VAL A 34 16.92 27.27 5.65
CA VAL A 34 15.50 26.89 5.81
C VAL A 34 14.60 27.43 4.67
N ARG A 35 14.92 28.62 4.13
CA ARG A 35 14.23 29.22 2.97
C ARG A 35 14.40 28.45 1.65
N GLU A 36 15.39 27.56 1.59
CA GLU A 36 15.73 26.71 0.44
C GLU A 36 15.24 25.27 0.66
N TYR A 37 14.54 24.97 1.76
CA TYR A 37 13.94 23.64 1.97
C TYR A 37 12.91 23.33 0.89
N GLY A 38 12.95 22.09 0.39
CA GLY A 38 12.22 21.67 -0.80
C GLY A 38 12.98 21.89 -2.11
N GLN A 39 14.11 22.62 -2.13
CA GLN A 39 14.91 22.83 -3.34
C GLN A 39 16.10 21.86 -3.36
N PHE A 40 16.15 21.00 -4.38
CA PHE A 40 17.17 19.96 -4.54
C PHE A 40 17.84 20.11 -5.91
N TYR A 41 19.16 20.11 -5.94
CA TYR A 41 19.93 20.16 -7.18
C TYR A 41 20.05 18.76 -7.79
N THR A 42 19.72 18.63 -9.08
CA THR A 42 19.73 17.36 -9.84
C THR A 42 21.11 16.71 -9.87
N GLY A 43 22.18 17.52 -9.86
CA GLY A 43 23.57 17.07 -9.85
C GLY A 43 24.19 16.82 -8.48
N ASP A 44 23.39 16.74 -7.40
CA ASP A 44 23.88 16.63 -6.03
C ASP A 44 23.12 15.57 -5.20
N THR A 45 23.64 15.30 -4.00
CA THR A 45 22.93 14.48 -3.00
C THR A 45 22.73 15.20 -1.67
N TYR A 46 21.72 14.76 -0.93
CA TYR A 46 21.25 15.42 0.29
C TYR A 46 20.97 14.41 1.38
N VAL A 47 21.08 14.85 2.63
CA VAL A 47 20.60 14.13 3.81
C VAL A 47 19.54 14.98 4.50
N VAL A 48 18.39 14.38 4.80
CA VAL A 48 17.24 15.02 5.42
C VAL A 48 16.87 14.23 6.68
N LEU A 49 16.90 14.88 7.84
CA LEU A 49 16.47 14.31 9.12
C LEU A 49 15.15 14.94 9.55
N SER A 50 14.12 14.12 9.72
CA SER A 50 12.83 14.51 10.30
C SER A 50 12.74 13.99 11.73
N THR A 51 12.49 14.88 12.69
CA THR A 51 12.40 14.58 14.12
C THR A 51 10.99 14.92 14.62
N LYS A 52 10.25 13.93 15.13
CA LYS A 52 8.87 14.10 15.59
C LYS A 52 8.52 13.12 16.71
N TYR A 53 8.07 13.62 17.86
CA TYR A 53 7.65 12.78 19.01
C TYR A 53 8.67 11.71 19.45
N ASN A 54 9.98 12.01 19.40
CA ASN A 54 11.11 11.08 19.63
C ASN A 54 11.23 9.93 18.60
N GLU A 55 10.57 10.06 17.45
CA GLU A 55 10.86 9.28 16.24
C GLU A 55 11.77 10.11 15.32
N TRP A 56 12.74 9.46 14.70
CA TRP A 56 13.67 10.06 13.75
C TRP A 56 13.57 9.32 12.41
N ASN A 57 13.52 10.06 11.31
CA ASN A 57 13.53 9.51 9.96
C ASN A 57 14.66 10.18 9.18
N VAL A 58 15.65 9.39 8.76
CA VAL A 58 16.83 9.83 8.01
C VAL A 58 16.64 9.42 6.56
N HIS A 59 16.53 10.39 5.67
CA HIS A 59 16.43 10.18 4.24
C HIS A 59 17.73 10.64 3.59
N PHE A 60 18.30 9.83 2.70
CA PHE A 60 19.34 10.30 1.80
C PHE A 60 18.78 10.34 0.38
N TRP A 61 18.72 11.55 -0.16
CA TRP A 61 18.14 11.85 -1.46
C TRP A 61 19.23 11.95 -2.52
N LEU A 62 18.98 11.29 -3.64
CA LEU A 62 19.94 11.11 -4.73
C LEU A 62 19.42 11.78 -6.01
N GLY A 63 20.11 12.82 -6.46
CA GLY A 63 19.86 13.48 -7.74
C GLY A 63 20.16 12.57 -8.92
N GLU A 64 19.50 12.81 -10.06
CA GLU A 64 19.65 12.02 -11.27
C GLU A 64 21.04 12.16 -11.92
N GLU A 65 21.68 13.33 -11.77
CA GLU A 65 23.00 13.65 -12.32
C GLU A 65 24.12 13.58 -11.26
N ALA A 66 23.80 13.22 -10.02
CA ALA A 66 24.71 13.25 -8.88
C ALA A 66 25.88 12.25 -8.99
N THR A 67 27.05 12.61 -8.46
CA THR A 67 28.26 11.80 -8.63
C THR A 67 28.23 10.53 -7.77
N THR A 68 29.00 9.51 -8.14
CA THR A 68 29.05 8.24 -7.38
C THR A 68 29.63 8.43 -5.98
N ASP A 69 30.57 9.34 -5.81
CA ASP A 69 31.19 9.69 -4.53
C ASP A 69 30.26 10.54 -3.64
N GLU A 70 29.44 11.43 -4.20
CA GLU A 70 28.38 12.10 -3.46
C GLU A 70 27.31 11.13 -2.98
N ILE A 71 26.83 10.25 -3.86
CA ILE A 71 25.88 9.16 -3.51
C ILE A 71 26.44 8.28 -2.39
N GLY A 72 27.73 7.91 -2.48
CA GLY A 72 28.42 7.16 -1.43
C GLY A 72 28.52 7.93 -0.11
N THR A 73 28.83 9.22 -0.18
CA THR A 73 28.91 10.11 0.99
C THR A 73 27.57 10.23 1.68
N ALA A 74 26.47 10.48 0.96
CA ALA A 74 25.14 10.63 1.55
C ALA A 74 24.71 9.37 2.31
N ALA A 75 24.99 8.18 1.77
CA ALA A 75 24.73 6.91 2.44
C ALA A 75 25.59 6.72 3.70
N ILE A 76 26.89 7.04 3.65
CA ILE A 76 27.78 6.98 4.82
C ILE A 76 27.31 7.95 5.91
N LYS A 77 26.97 9.19 5.53
CA LYS A 77 26.51 10.23 6.46
C LYS A 77 25.14 9.91 7.08
N ALA A 78 24.23 9.27 6.35
CA ALA A 78 22.99 8.74 6.91
C ALA A 78 23.25 7.67 7.99
N VAL A 79 24.27 6.81 7.81
CA VAL A 79 24.72 5.85 8.82
C VAL A 79 25.40 6.53 10.01
N GLU A 80 26.25 7.54 9.81
CA GLU A 80 26.86 8.32 10.90
C GLU A 80 25.79 8.97 11.81
N ILE A 81 24.74 9.55 11.22
CA ILE A 81 23.60 10.13 11.95
C ILE A 81 22.80 9.05 12.69
N ASP A 82 22.53 7.92 12.05
CA ASP A 82 21.85 6.78 12.69
C ASP A 82 22.62 6.26 13.91
N GLN A 83 23.94 6.12 13.81
CA GLN A 83 24.80 5.73 14.93
C GLN A 83 24.81 6.76 16.05
N ALA A 84 24.85 8.06 15.71
CA ALA A 84 24.77 9.15 16.69
C ALA A 84 23.42 9.17 17.45
N LEU A 85 22.35 8.71 16.80
CA LEU A 85 21.00 8.54 17.36
C LEU A 85 20.74 7.09 17.82
N ASN A 86 21.79 6.39 18.26
CA ASN A 86 21.74 5.05 18.87
C ASN A 86 21.10 3.93 18.01
N GLY A 87 21.05 4.10 16.69
CA GLY A 87 20.41 3.17 15.75
C GLY A 87 18.87 3.23 15.75
N LEU A 88 18.28 4.19 16.46
CA LEU A 88 16.82 4.41 16.53
C LEU A 88 16.21 5.01 15.24
N PRO A 89 17.02 5.57 14.31
CA PRO A 89 16.74 5.77 12.90
C PRO A 89 15.55 5.00 12.28
N VAL A 90 14.86 5.58 11.32
CA VAL A 90 14.45 4.82 10.12
C VAL A 90 15.17 5.43 8.92
N GLN A 91 15.93 4.61 8.19
CA GLN A 91 16.70 5.06 7.03
C GLN A 91 15.93 4.81 5.73
N TYR A 92 15.90 5.82 4.86
CA TYR A 92 15.24 5.80 3.56
C TYR A 92 16.21 6.21 2.45
N ARG A 93 16.28 5.41 1.39
CA ARG A 93 16.91 5.81 0.12
C ARG A 93 15.86 6.48 -0.75
N GLU A 94 16.01 7.79 -0.97
CA GLU A 94 15.15 8.57 -1.86
C GLU A 94 15.87 8.83 -3.18
N VAL A 95 15.16 8.75 -4.30
CA VAL A 95 15.70 8.95 -5.65
C VAL A 95 14.84 9.99 -6.34
N GLN A 96 15.47 10.96 -7.01
CA GLN A 96 14.77 12.01 -7.76
C GLN A 96 13.64 11.46 -8.64
N ASN A 97 12.43 12.01 -8.50
CA ASN A 97 11.17 11.60 -9.14
C ASN A 97 10.53 10.28 -8.63
N TYR A 98 11.11 9.61 -7.65
CA TYR A 98 10.65 8.33 -7.08
C TYR A 98 10.69 8.31 -5.55
N GLU A 99 10.63 9.49 -4.94
CA GLU A 99 10.65 9.70 -3.49
C GLU A 99 9.47 9.02 -2.79
N SER A 100 9.67 8.64 -1.54
CA SER A 100 8.60 8.13 -0.69
C SER A 100 7.57 9.22 -0.38
N ALA A 101 6.29 8.83 -0.26
CA ALA A 101 5.23 9.73 0.16
C ALA A 101 5.51 10.38 1.53
N LEU A 102 6.27 9.70 2.40
CA LEU A 102 6.74 10.24 3.67
C LEU A 102 7.70 11.43 3.45
N PHE A 103 8.70 11.29 2.58
CA PHE A 103 9.63 12.36 2.24
C PHE A 103 8.91 13.56 1.60
N ILE A 104 8.03 13.31 0.62
CA ILE A 104 7.24 14.35 -0.03
C ILE A 104 6.37 15.11 0.98
N SER A 105 5.80 14.42 1.99
CA SER A 105 4.95 15.05 3.01
C SER A 105 5.64 16.11 3.87
N TYR A 106 6.98 16.16 3.89
CA TYR A 106 7.74 17.18 4.61
C TYR A 106 7.75 18.54 3.89
N PHE A 107 7.37 18.57 2.61
CA PHE A 107 7.47 19.75 1.74
C PHE A 107 6.07 20.21 1.29
N PRO A 108 5.29 20.91 2.15
CA PRO A 108 3.91 21.31 1.84
C PRO A 108 3.77 22.30 0.68
N ASN A 109 4.87 22.91 0.24
CA ASN A 109 4.94 23.77 -0.96
C ASN A 109 5.49 23.04 -2.20
N GLY A 110 5.57 21.70 -2.13
CA GLY A 110 6.22 20.85 -3.11
C GLY A 110 7.74 20.81 -2.98
N VAL A 111 8.32 19.76 -3.55
CA VAL A 111 9.75 19.70 -3.92
C VAL A 111 9.97 20.57 -5.17
N ARG A 112 11.21 20.98 -5.46
CA ARG A 112 11.66 21.70 -6.66
C ARG A 112 13.02 21.19 -7.08
N TYR A 113 13.17 20.81 -8.35
CA TYR A 113 14.46 20.40 -8.90
C TYR A 113 15.16 21.59 -9.55
N LEU A 114 16.44 21.74 -9.22
CA LEU A 114 17.30 22.78 -9.77
C LEU A 114 18.34 22.11 -10.65
N THR A 115 18.50 22.55 -11.90
CA THR A 115 19.52 21.98 -12.79
C THR A 115 20.92 22.23 -12.26
N GLY A 116 21.85 21.33 -12.59
CA GLY A 116 23.25 21.46 -12.22
C GLY A 116 23.50 21.12 -10.75
N GLY A 117 24.58 21.63 -10.20
CA GLY A 117 25.10 21.18 -8.92
C GLY A 117 26.35 21.90 -8.42
N TYR A 118 27.07 21.34 -7.46
CA TYR A 118 28.35 21.93 -7.02
C TYR A 118 29.43 21.88 -8.13
N ASP A 119 29.43 20.85 -8.96
CA ASP A 119 30.34 20.71 -10.11
C ASP A 119 29.88 21.51 -11.36
N SER A 120 28.62 21.94 -11.40
CA SER A 120 28.02 22.65 -12.53
C SER A 120 27.34 23.94 -12.08
N GLY A 121 28.12 25.03 -12.07
CA GLY A 121 27.75 26.35 -11.54
C GLY A 121 26.71 27.16 -12.34
N PHE A 122 25.69 26.51 -12.91
CA PHE A 122 24.53 27.14 -13.53
C PHE A 122 23.26 26.73 -12.79
N HIS A 123 22.41 27.69 -12.46
CA HIS A 123 21.18 27.45 -11.71
C HIS A 123 19.96 27.77 -12.58
N THR A 124 19.19 26.76 -12.94
CA THR A 124 17.86 26.92 -13.54
C THR A 124 16.84 26.26 -12.63
N VAL A 125 15.76 26.98 -12.29
CA VAL A 125 14.64 26.42 -11.54
C VAL A 125 13.75 25.64 -12.51
N GLU A 126 13.55 24.35 -12.27
CA GLU A 126 12.61 23.53 -13.03
C GLU A 126 11.40 23.16 -12.18
N ASP A 127 10.24 23.13 -12.84
CA ASP A 127 9.01 22.58 -12.28
C ASP A 127 9.20 21.06 -12.11
N ILE A 128 8.86 20.48 -10.95
CA ILE A 128 9.00 19.03 -10.68
C ILE A 128 8.23 18.14 -11.67
N PHE A 129 7.26 18.71 -12.37
CA PHE A 129 6.50 18.00 -13.39
C PHE A 129 7.12 18.15 -14.80
N LYS A 130 8.07 19.07 -14.98
CA LYS A 130 8.82 19.23 -16.23
C LYS A 130 9.82 18.08 -16.33
N GLY A 131 9.60 17.18 -17.29
CA GLY A 131 10.40 15.97 -17.45
C GLY A 131 9.95 14.79 -16.57
N TRP A 132 8.76 14.86 -15.98
CA TRP A 132 8.19 13.74 -15.23
C TRP A 132 8.19 12.44 -16.05
N LYS A 133 8.79 11.38 -15.51
CA LYS A 133 8.87 10.07 -16.17
C LYS A 133 7.55 9.33 -15.96
N PRO A 134 6.81 8.94 -17.02
CA PRO A 134 5.54 8.26 -16.89
C PRO A 134 5.63 7.01 -16.01
N GLN A 135 4.76 6.93 -15.00
CA GLN A 135 4.67 5.78 -14.11
C GLN A 135 3.36 5.04 -14.39
N LEU A 136 3.44 3.71 -14.55
CA LEU A 136 2.26 2.87 -14.72
C LEU A 136 2.07 2.01 -13.47
N PHE A 137 0.90 2.09 -12.87
CA PHE A 137 0.50 1.22 -11.77
C PHE A 137 -0.63 0.30 -12.22
N ARG A 138 -0.70 -0.88 -11.60
CA ARG A 138 -1.76 -1.86 -11.81
C ARG A 138 -2.41 -2.20 -10.49
N CYS A 139 -3.73 -2.02 -10.42
CA CYS A 139 -4.57 -2.48 -9.32
C CYS A 139 -5.11 -3.87 -9.69
N LYS A 140 -4.69 -4.89 -8.92
CA LYS A 140 -5.11 -6.28 -9.13
C LYS A 140 -5.47 -6.96 -7.81
N GLY A 141 -6.53 -7.77 -7.81
CA GLY A 141 -6.84 -8.77 -6.80
C GLY A 141 -8.32 -8.87 -6.45
N LYS A 142 -8.80 -10.10 -6.23
CA LYS A 142 -10.22 -10.37 -5.96
C LYS A 142 -10.71 -10.06 -4.53
N ARG A 143 -9.87 -10.22 -3.50
CA ARG A 143 -10.18 -9.94 -2.08
C ARG A 143 -9.30 -8.84 -1.51
N ASN A 144 -7.99 -8.98 -1.72
CA ASN A 144 -6.98 -7.99 -1.33
C ASN A 144 -6.42 -7.32 -2.58
N VAL A 145 -7.05 -6.22 -3.03
CA VAL A 145 -6.53 -5.45 -4.16
C VAL A 145 -5.24 -4.72 -3.77
N ARG A 146 -4.17 -5.01 -4.49
CA ARG A 146 -2.89 -4.29 -4.39
C ARG A 146 -2.70 -3.42 -5.64
N CYS A 147 -2.25 -2.19 -5.43
CA CYS A 147 -1.79 -1.30 -6.49
C CYS A 147 -0.26 -1.37 -6.53
N THR A 148 0.31 -1.96 -7.58
CA THR A 148 1.76 -2.14 -7.74
C THR A 148 2.26 -1.44 -9.01
N GLN A 149 3.47 -0.89 -8.97
CA GLN A 149 4.09 -0.32 -10.15
C GLN A 149 4.44 -1.43 -11.15
N VAL A 150 4.22 -1.17 -12.43
CA VAL A 150 4.55 -2.04 -13.56
C VAL A 150 5.33 -1.25 -14.61
N LEU A 151 5.94 -1.94 -15.57
CA LEU A 151 6.64 -1.25 -16.67
C LEU A 151 5.65 -0.41 -17.49
N PHE A 152 6.00 0.84 -17.75
CA PHE A 152 5.23 1.72 -18.64
C PHE A 152 5.38 1.26 -20.11
N LYS A 153 4.53 0.32 -20.50
CA LYS A 153 4.43 -0.24 -21.86
C LYS A 153 3.07 -0.90 -22.07
N LYS A 154 2.60 -0.96 -23.31
CA LYS A 154 1.30 -1.56 -23.67
C LYS A 154 1.19 -3.05 -23.28
N GLU A 155 2.29 -3.78 -23.28
CA GLU A 155 2.34 -5.21 -22.92
C GLU A 155 2.10 -5.46 -21.42
N SER A 156 2.08 -4.39 -20.60
CA SER A 156 1.70 -4.49 -19.19
C SER A 156 0.19 -4.27 -18.96
N LEU A 157 -0.53 -3.71 -19.93
CA LEU A 157 -1.99 -3.53 -19.89
C LEU A 157 -2.74 -4.82 -20.21
N ASN A 158 -3.91 -5.01 -19.59
CA ASN A 158 -4.90 -6.03 -19.99
C ASN A 158 -6.32 -5.55 -19.63
N LEU A 159 -7.34 -6.16 -20.23
CA LEU A 159 -8.74 -5.72 -20.08
C LEU A 159 -9.37 -6.06 -18.72
N GLY A 160 -8.70 -6.86 -17.88
CA GLY A 160 -9.23 -7.41 -16.62
C GLY A 160 -8.68 -6.80 -15.34
N ASP A 161 -7.72 -5.88 -15.41
CA ASP A 161 -7.15 -5.17 -14.25
C ASP A 161 -7.39 -3.65 -14.43
N VAL A 162 -7.36 -2.86 -13.35
CA VAL A 162 -7.38 -1.38 -13.44
C VAL A 162 -5.96 -0.84 -13.46
N PHE A 163 -5.72 0.20 -14.27
CA PHE A 163 -4.38 0.80 -14.40
C PHE A 163 -4.39 2.30 -14.14
N LEU A 164 -3.32 2.80 -13.51
CA LEU A 164 -3.08 4.22 -13.32
C LEU A 164 -1.86 4.64 -14.13
N LEU A 165 -2.04 5.52 -15.11
CA LEU A 165 -0.95 6.19 -15.81
C LEU A 165 -0.74 7.57 -15.19
N ASP A 166 0.36 7.74 -14.45
CA ASP A 166 0.74 8.97 -13.77
C ASP A 166 1.80 9.73 -14.59
N LEU A 167 1.38 10.89 -15.12
CA LEU A 167 2.17 11.84 -15.89
C LEU A 167 2.50 13.11 -15.09
N GLY A 168 2.45 13.03 -13.75
CA GLY A 168 2.78 14.14 -12.84
C GLY A 168 1.57 15.03 -12.57
N LYS A 169 1.22 15.89 -13.54
CA LYS A 169 0.02 16.76 -13.46
C LYS A 169 -1.26 16.10 -13.98
N THR A 170 -1.14 14.98 -14.67
CA THR A 170 -2.26 14.29 -15.30
C THR A 170 -2.20 12.82 -14.92
N ILE A 171 -3.27 12.30 -14.34
CA ILE A 171 -3.38 10.90 -13.89
C ILE A 171 -4.58 10.27 -14.57
N TYR A 172 -4.33 9.32 -15.47
CA TYR A 172 -5.40 8.53 -16.08
C TYR A 172 -5.68 7.29 -15.24
N CYS A 173 -6.93 7.13 -14.79
CA CYS A 173 -7.43 5.92 -14.16
C CYS A 173 -8.20 5.10 -15.21
N TRP A 174 -7.50 4.15 -15.85
CA TRP A 174 -8.04 3.34 -16.93
C TRP A 174 -8.75 2.09 -16.38
N MET A 175 -10.06 2.04 -16.60
CA MET A 175 -10.99 1.04 -16.07
C MET A 175 -11.64 0.23 -17.21
N PRO A 176 -10.93 -0.75 -17.81
CA PRO A 176 -11.50 -1.53 -18.91
C PRO A 176 -12.73 -2.37 -18.46
N PRO A 177 -13.60 -2.83 -19.39
CA PRO A 177 -14.91 -3.39 -19.04
C PRO A 177 -14.89 -4.71 -18.26
N GLN A 178 -13.75 -5.40 -18.17
CA GLN A 178 -13.63 -6.68 -17.46
C GLN A 178 -12.90 -6.53 -16.11
N SER A 179 -12.58 -5.30 -15.70
CA SER A 179 -11.92 -5.00 -14.42
C SER A 179 -12.87 -5.11 -13.22
N GLY A 180 -12.38 -5.62 -12.09
CA GLY A 180 -13.20 -5.91 -10.91
C GLY A 180 -13.68 -4.67 -10.15
N ARG A 181 -14.87 -4.74 -9.53
CA ARG A 181 -15.46 -3.65 -8.71
C ARG A 181 -14.47 -3.13 -7.65
N LEU A 182 -13.84 -4.03 -6.89
CA LEU A 182 -12.87 -3.64 -5.86
C LEU A 182 -11.60 -3.02 -6.46
N GLU A 183 -11.18 -3.46 -7.64
CA GLU A 183 -10.02 -2.91 -8.35
C GLU A 183 -10.28 -1.49 -8.83
N ARG A 184 -11.49 -1.22 -9.34
CA ARG A 184 -11.99 0.11 -9.70
C ARG A 184 -12.03 1.04 -8.50
N ILE A 185 -12.60 0.61 -7.37
CA ILE A 185 -12.62 1.38 -6.11
C ILE A 185 -11.19 1.69 -5.64
N LYS A 186 -10.31 0.68 -5.60
CA LYS A 186 -8.92 0.86 -5.15
C LYS A 186 -8.11 1.77 -6.08
N GLY A 187 -8.29 1.62 -7.39
CA GLY A 187 -7.64 2.45 -8.41
C GLY A 187 -8.08 3.90 -8.31
N MET A 188 -9.38 4.16 -8.21
CA MET A 188 -9.93 5.49 -7.99
C MET A 188 -9.38 6.14 -6.70
N ALA A 189 -9.44 5.42 -5.58
CA ALA A 189 -8.93 5.90 -4.30
C ALA A 189 -7.43 6.21 -4.36
N ARG A 190 -6.65 5.39 -5.06
CA ARG A 190 -5.21 5.63 -5.25
C ARG A 190 -4.93 6.81 -6.18
N ALA A 191 -5.67 6.96 -7.28
CA ALA A 191 -5.51 8.08 -8.21
C ALA A 191 -5.81 9.41 -7.52
N LYS A 192 -6.93 9.51 -6.79
CA LYS A 192 -7.26 10.67 -5.95
C LYS A 192 -6.19 10.93 -4.89
N ASN A 193 -5.73 9.88 -4.19
CA ASN A 193 -4.69 10.03 -3.17
C ASN A 193 -3.36 10.56 -3.74
N ILE A 194 -2.96 10.13 -4.94
CA ILE A 194 -1.79 10.69 -5.63
C ILE A 194 -2.05 12.18 -5.94
N ALA A 195 -3.15 12.53 -6.59
CA ALA A 195 -3.48 13.91 -6.95
C ALA A 195 -3.56 14.86 -5.73
N GLU A 196 -4.31 14.48 -4.70
CA GLU A 196 -4.57 15.30 -3.51
C GLU A 196 -3.34 15.42 -2.62
N PHE A 197 -2.65 14.31 -2.31
CA PHE A 197 -1.62 14.27 -1.26
C PHE A 197 -0.19 14.20 -1.81
N GLU A 198 0.07 13.43 -2.87
CA GLU A 198 1.42 13.32 -3.45
C GLU A 198 1.73 14.40 -4.51
N ARG A 199 0.69 15.02 -5.07
CA ARG A 199 0.78 16.17 -5.98
C ARG A 199 0.21 17.45 -5.35
N ASN A 200 -0.17 17.39 -4.07
CA ASN A 200 -0.67 18.53 -3.28
C ASN A 200 -1.83 19.29 -3.97
N GLY A 201 -2.74 18.57 -4.62
CA GLY A 201 -3.86 19.13 -5.41
C GLY A 201 -3.50 19.72 -6.77
N HIS A 202 -2.24 19.61 -7.23
CA HIS A 202 -1.78 20.18 -8.52
C HIS A 202 -1.89 19.22 -9.70
N ALA A 203 -2.60 18.09 -9.55
CA ALA A 203 -2.81 17.11 -10.61
C ALA A 203 -4.29 16.77 -10.80
N GLU A 204 -4.68 16.52 -12.04
CA GLU A 204 -6.04 16.14 -12.44
C GLU A 204 -6.15 14.62 -12.64
N VAL A 205 -7.30 14.05 -12.25
CA VAL A 205 -7.60 12.62 -12.42
C VAL A 205 -8.66 12.42 -13.50
N HIS A 206 -8.26 11.86 -14.63
CA HIS A 206 -9.15 11.50 -15.73
C HIS A 206 -9.55 10.02 -15.60
N VAL A 207 -10.84 9.76 -15.45
CA VAL A 207 -11.37 8.40 -15.30
C VAL A 207 -11.82 7.89 -16.66
N LEU A 208 -11.19 6.83 -17.16
CA LEU A 208 -11.49 6.25 -18.46
C LEU A 208 -12.26 4.94 -18.26
N ASP A 209 -13.59 5.03 -18.23
CA ASP A 209 -14.51 3.89 -18.04
C ASP A 209 -15.38 3.67 -19.27
N SER A 210 -16.23 4.64 -19.63
CA SER A 210 -17.03 4.57 -20.86
C SER A 210 -16.22 4.81 -22.14
N ASP A 211 -15.14 5.58 -22.06
CA ASP A 211 -14.24 5.96 -23.15
C ASP A 211 -12.88 5.20 -23.11
N TRP A 212 -12.84 4.09 -22.36
CA TRP A 212 -11.65 3.26 -22.12
C TRP A 212 -10.90 2.85 -23.41
N ASP A 213 -11.59 2.68 -24.53
CA ASP A 213 -11.05 2.27 -25.84
C ASP A 213 -10.92 3.41 -26.86
N THR A 214 -11.42 4.60 -26.55
CA THR A 214 -11.62 5.70 -27.50
C THR A 214 -10.88 6.99 -27.15
N ASN A 215 -10.34 7.10 -25.93
CA ASN A 215 -9.57 8.26 -25.49
C ASN A 215 -8.21 8.40 -26.22
N GLU A 216 -8.15 9.23 -27.27
CA GLU A 216 -6.95 9.40 -28.11
C GLU A 216 -5.71 9.86 -27.34
N GLU A 217 -5.87 10.74 -26.35
CA GLU A 217 -4.76 11.30 -25.57
C GLU A 217 -4.07 10.22 -24.74
N PHE A 218 -4.83 9.46 -23.94
CA PHE A 218 -4.31 8.31 -23.20
C PHE A 218 -3.64 7.29 -24.12
N TRP A 219 -4.30 6.93 -25.23
CA TRP A 219 -3.77 5.92 -26.14
C TRP A 219 -2.53 6.39 -26.90
N SER A 220 -2.34 7.70 -27.11
CA SER A 220 -1.13 8.26 -27.74
C SER A 220 0.16 7.81 -27.03
N HIS A 221 0.13 7.74 -25.69
CA HIS A 221 1.24 7.28 -24.84
C HIS A 221 1.62 5.80 -25.05
N PHE A 222 0.74 5.00 -25.67
CA PHE A 222 0.95 3.57 -25.94
C PHE A 222 1.07 3.24 -27.44
N GLY A 223 1.02 4.24 -28.34
CA GLY A 223 1.09 4.08 -29.79
C GLY A 223 -0.23 4.32 -30.55
N GLY A 224 -1.19 5.01 -29.93
CA GLY A 224 -2.48 5.41 -30.50
C GLY A 224 -3.55 4.31 -30.52
N LEU A 225 -4.77 4.69 -30.90
CA LEU A 225 -5.98 3.83 -30.87
C LEU A 225 -5.83 2.50 -31.63
N SER A 226 -4.90 2.40 -32.60
CA SER A 226 -4.60 1.15 -33.31
C SER A 226 -4.18 0.00 -32.37
N VAL A 227 -3.69 0.33 -31.17
CA VAL A 227 -3.17 -0.62 -30.18
C VAL A 227 -4.28 -1.28 -29.34
N VAL A 228 -5.45 -0.65 -29.17
CA VAL A 228 -6.49 -1.14 -28.24
C VAL A 228 -6.95 -2.55 -28.57
N SER A 229 -7.15 -2.82 -29.87
CA SER A 229 -7.53 -4.14 -30.39
C SER A 229 -6.53 -5.28 -30.08
N ARG A 230 -5.31 -4.95 -29.65
CA ARG A 230 -4.21 -5.88 -29.35
C ARG A 230 -3.93 -6.05 -27.86
N ILE A 231 -4.66 -5.37 -27.00
CA ILE A 231 -4.52 -5.49 -25.54
C ILE A 231 -4.98 -6.88 -25.09
N ALA A 232 -4.25 -7.48 -24.14
CA ALA A 232 -4.57 -8.79 -23.62
C ALA A 232 -5.95 -8.81 -22.96
N ARG A 233 -6.75 -9.84 -23.22
CA ARG A 233 -8.03 -10.07 -22.51
C ARG A 233 -7.79 -10.33 -21.03
N ALA A 234 -8.83 -10.15 -20.21
CA ALA A 234 -8.79 -10.57 -18.81
C ALA A 234 -8.36 -12.04 -18.71
N VAL A 235 -7.26 -12.29 -18.00
CA VAL A 235 -6.86 -13.65 -17.61
C VAL A 235 -7.31 -13.83 -16.17
N ASN A 236 -8.24 -14.77 -15.94
CA ASN A 236 -8.81 -15.07 -14.63
C ASN A 236 -7.79 -15.89 -13.79
N ASP A 237 -6.63 -15.27 -13.54
CA ASP A 237 -5.43 -15.87 -12.94
C ASP A 237 -4.99 -15.14 -11.67
N ASP A 238 -5.89 -14.44 -10.99
CA ASP A 238 -5.59 -13.68 -9.76
C ASP A 238 -4.87 -14.55 -8.72
N GLU A 239 -5.30 -15.80 -8.60
CA GLU A 239 -4.82 -16.76 -7.61
C GLU A 239 -3.42 -17.29 -7.97
N ASN A 240 -3.13 -17.65 -9.24
CA ASN A 240 -1.77 -18.04 -9.62
C ASN A 240 -0.84 -16.85 -9.92
N TYR A 241 -1.36 -15.64 -10.17
CA TYR A 241 -0.52 -14.44 -10.31
C TYR A 241 0.20 -14.13 -8.99
N TRP A 242 -0.52 -14.19 -7.87
CA TRP A 242 0.08 -14.06 -6.55
C TRP A 242 1.01 -15.22 -6.24
N LYS A 243 0.65 -16.45 -6.60
CA LYS A 243 1.52 -17.63 -6.45
C LYS A 243 2.86 -17.48 -7.17
N ARG A 244 2.84 -17.14 -8.46
CA ARG A 244 4.06 -16.88 -9.26
C ARG A 244 4.89 -15.71 -8.75
N THR A 245 4.26 -14.69 -8.18
CA THR A 245 4.97 -13.53 -7.61
C THR A 245 5.60 -13.88 -6.26
N ALA A 246 4.88 -14.62 -5.41
CA ALA A 246 5.39 -15.16 -4.16
C ALA A 246 6.59 -16.08 -4.40
N ASP A 247 6.52 -17.00 -5.37
CA ASP A 247 7.62 -17.88 -5.79
C ASP A 247 8.92 -17.14 -6.20
N LEU A 248 8.84 -15.84 -6.49
CA LEU A 248 10.00 -14.99 -6.82
C LEU A 248 10.51 -14.17 -5.63
N VAL A 249 9.72 -13.97 -4.58
CA VAL A 249 10.15 -13.29 -3.34
C VAL A 249 11.35 -14.02 -2.77
N THR A 250 12.42 -13.30 -2.47
CA THR A 250 13.70 -13.90 -2.05
C THR A 250 14.23 -13.21 -0.80
N LEU A 251 14.57 -14.00 0.22
CA LEU A 251 15.16 -13.53 1.47
C LEU A 251 16.65 -13.87 1.53
N TYR A 252 17.47 -12.87 1.83
CA TYR A 252 18.90 -12.96 2.04
C TYR A 252 19.26 -12.58 3.48
N LYS A 253 20.26 -13.23 4.06
CA LYS A 253 20.88 -12.89 5.35
C LYS A 253 22.18 -12.15 5.11
N VAL A 254 22.38 -11.06 5.84
CA VAL A 254 23.56 -10.21 5.89
C VAL A 254 24.18 -10.40 7.27
N SER A 255 25.38 -10.99 7.33
CA SER A 255 25.98 -11.46 8.59
C SER A 255 27.50 -11.35 8.58
N ASP A 256 28.09 -10.92 9.71
CA ASP A 256 29.53 -10.90 9.93
C ASP A 256 30.09 -12.10 10.71
N ALA A 257 29.23 -13.01 11.18
CA ALA A 257 29.57 -14.14 12.07
C ALA A 257 30.69 -15.08 11.58
N THR A 258 31.09 -15.00 10.30
CA THR A 258 32.25 -15.72 9.74
C THR A 258 33.59 -14.99 9.90
N GLY A 259 33.61 -13.83 10.58
CA GLY A 259 34.72 -12.89 10.62
C GLY A 259 34.81 -11.98 9.39
N LYS A 260 33.88 -12.11 8.44
CA LYS A 260 33.71 -11.24 7.26
C LYS A 260 32.23 -11.07 6.97
N MET A 261 31.87 -9.89 6.46
CA MET A 261 30.50 -9.62 6.02
C MET A 261 30.16 -10.48 4.81
N THR A 262 29.06 -11.22 4.89
CA THR A 262 28.57 -12.10 3.82
C THR A 262 27.08 -11.87 3.57
N VAL A 263 26.65 -12.05 2.31
CA VAL A 263 25.24 -12.05 1.93
C VAL A 263 24.91 -13.43 1.37
N THR A 264 24.02 -14.15 2.04
CA THR A 264 23.65 -15.53 1.71
C THR A 264 22.15 -15.64 1.50
N LYS A 265 21.71 -16.42 0.50
CA LYS A 265 20.29 -16.66 0.24
C LYS A 265 19.74 -17.64 1.26
N VAL A 266 18.72 -17.23 2.01
CA VAL A 266 18.07 -18.04 3.06
C VAL A 266 16.81 -18.73 2.53
N ALA A 267 16.01 -18.03 1.74
CA ALA A 267 14.75 -18.54 1.22
C ALA A 267 14.38 -17.91 -0.14
N GLN A 268 13.51 -18.60 -0.87
CA GLN A 268 12.76 -18.06 -2.01
C GLN A 268 11.35 -18.70 -1.99
N GLY A 269 10.32 -17.95 -2.36
CA GLY A 269 8.94 -18.39 -2.25
C GLY A 269 8.38 -18.08 -0.86
N ALA A 270 7.93 -19.13 -0.18
CA ALA A 270 7.45 -19.15 1.20
C ALA A 270 8.53 -18.67 2.21
N VAL A 271 8.63 -17.35 2.42
CA VAL A 271 9.48 -16.75 3.45
C VAL A 271 8.74 -16.74 4.80
N LYS A 272 9.44 -17.06 5.88
CA LYS A 272 8.85 -17.28 7.21
C LYS A 272 9.46 -16.36 8.25
N ARG A 273 8.64 -15.83 9.17
CA ARG A 273 9.12 -14.94 10.23
C ARG A 273 10.23 -15.57 11.09
N SER A 274 10.22 -16.89 11.25
CA SER A 274 11.28 -17.64 11.95
C SER A 274 12.64 -17.67 11.25
N GLN A 275 12.74 -17.24 9.99
CA GLN A 275 14.01 -17.09 9.26
C GLN A 275 14.73 -15.78 9.65
N LEU A 276 13.99 -14.79 10.16
CA LEU A 276 14.55 -13.54 10.68
C LEU A 276 15.06 -13.78 12.11
N VAL A 277 16.36 -14.01 12.26
CA VAL A 277 16.99 -14.14 13.58
C VAL A 277 17.46 -12.77 14.08
N SER A 278 17.20 -12.47 15.36
CA SER A 278 17.46 -11.16 15.96
C SER A 278 18.92 -10.73 15.91
N ASP A 279 19.86 -11.68 15.77
CA ASP A 279 21.29 -11.41 15.80
C ASP A 279 21.87 -10.93 14.45
N ASP A 280 21.10 -10.96 13.36
CA ASP A 280 21.60 -10.65 12.00
C ASP A 280 20.65 -9.75 11.20
N ALA A 281 21.17 -9.11 10.15
CA ALA A 281 20.37 -8.29 9.23
C ALA A 281 19.92 -9.11 8.00
N PHE A 282 18.87 -8.68 7.33
CA PHE A 282 18.26 -9.40 6.21
C PHE A 282 17.83 -8.47 5.08
N ILE A 283 17.92 -8.94 3.84
CA ILE A 283 17.40 -8.25 2.65
C ILE A 283 16.26 -9.09 2.07
N LEU A 284 15.06 -8.52 2.02
CA LEU A 284 13.89 -9.11 1.35
C LEU A 284 13.71 -8.42 0.00
N ASP A 285 13.93 -9.17 -1.08
CA ASP A 285 13.50 -8.80 -2.42
C ASP A 285 12.03 -9.21 -2.59
N ALA A 286 11.13 -8.24 -2.52
CA ALA A 286 9.69 -8.45 -2.68
C ALA A 286 9.23 -8.25 -4.15
N VAL A 287 10.16 -8.23 -5.11
CA VAL A 287 9.90 -8.10 -6.55
C VAL A 287 9.14 -6.81 -6.88
N THR A 288 7.80 -6.85 -6.96
CA THR A 288 6.95 -5.67 -7.19
C THR A 288 6.71 -4.85 -5.91
N GLY A 289 7.06 -5.39 -4.74
CA GLY A 289 6.99 -4.69 -3.45
C GLY A 289 8.18 -3.78 -3.11
N GLY A 290 9.25 -3.81 -3.92
CA GLY A 290 10.53 -3.15 -3.63
C GLY A 290 11.47 -3.99 -2.78
N VAL A 291 12.55 -3.37 -2.29
CA VAL A 291 13.58 -4.04 -1.46
C VAL A 291 13.46 -3.55 -0.02
N PHE A 292 13.37 -4.49 0.93
CA PHE A 292 13.36 -4.19 2.36
C PHE A 292 14.64 -4.69 3.03
N VAL A 293 15.15 -3.94 3.99
CA VAL A 293 16.32 -4.28 4.80
C VAL A 293 15.86 -4.41 6.26
N TRP A 294 15.65 -5.64 6.73
CA TRP A 294 15.23 -5.92 8.11
C TRP A 294 16.46 -6.00 9.02
N ILE A 295 16.35 -5.37 10.18
CA ILE A 295 17.42 -5.21 11.17
C ILE A 295 17.00 -5.85 12.49
N GLY A 296 17.69 -6.90 12.89
CA GLY A 296 17.54 -7.51 14.20
C GLY A 296 18.06 -6.62 15.35
N LYS A 297 17.58 -6.90 16.57
CA LYS A 297 18.00 -6.21 17.81
C LYS A 297 19.40 -6.61 18.28
N GLY A 298 19.80 -7.85 18.03
CA GLY A 298 21.11 -8.41 18.35
C GLY A 298 22.23 -8.05 17.36
N CYS A 299 21.90 -7.55 16.15
CA CYS A 299 22.90 -7.20 15.14
C CYS A 299 24.04 -6.33 15.66
N THR A 300 25.23 -6.49 15.07
CA THR A 300 26.36 -5.58 15.25
C THR A 300 26.05 -4.20 14.63
N MET A 301 26.75 -3.15 15.04
CA MET A 301 26.59 -1.83 14.40
C MET A 301 27.11 -1.85 12.95
N GLU A 302 28.09 -2.71 12.69
CA GLU A 302 28.71 -2.99 11.39
C GLU A 302 27.74 -3.70 10.43
N GLU A 303 26.94 -4.65 10.94
CA GLU A 303 25.84 -5.28 10.19
C GLU A 303 24.75 -4.28 9.85
N ARG A 304 24.30 -3.47 10.82
CA ARG A 304 23.29 -2.42 10.58
C ARG A 304 23.71 -1.44 9.49
N ALA A 305 24.96 -0.97 9.55
CA ALA A 305 25.54 -0.08 8.55
C ALA A 305 25.60 -0.73 7.15
N LYS A 306 26.17 -1.93 7.06
CA LYS A 306 26.39 -2.61 5.76
C LYS A 306 25.11 -3.15 5.14
N ALA A 307 24.07 -3.47 5.93
CA ALA A 307 22.82 -4.00 5.37
C ALA A 307 22.13 -3.02 4.40
N MET A 308 22.15 -1.71 4.68
CA MET A 308 21.62 -0.68 3.77
C MET A 308 22.49 -0.48 2.52
N GLU A 309 23.82 -0.55 2.69
CA GLU A 309 24.77 -0.52 1.56
C GLU A 309 24.56 -1.75 0.65
N MET A 310 24.39 -2.94 1.23
CA MET A 310 24.14 -4.18 0.51
C MET A 310 22.76 -4.19 -0.17
N GLY A 311 21.71 -3.63 0.45
CA GLY A 311 20.41 -3.43 -0.21
C GLY A 311 20.52 -2.52 -1.44
N SER A 312 21.38 -1.51 -1.38
CA SER A 312 21.65 -0.60 -2.52
C SER A 312 22.54 -1.25 -3.61
N LYS A 313 23.51 -2.09 -3.23
CA LYS A 313 24.32 -2.91 -4.15
C LYS A 313 23.48 -3.97 -4.85
N TYR A 314 22.56 -4.61 -4.12
CA TYR A 314 21.67 -5.65 -4.62
C TYR A 314 20.86 -5.20 -5.84
N ILE A 315 20.35 -3.96 -5.83
CA ILE A 315 19.69 -3.34 -6.99
C ILE A 315 20.57 -3.39 -8.24
N LYS A 316 21.86 -3.02 -8.11
CA LYS A 316 22.82 -3.04 -9.22
C LYS A 316 23.15 -4.48 -9.66
N GLU A 317 23.46 -5.37 -8.71
CA GLU A 317 23.82 -6.77 -8.99
C GLU A 317 22.69 -7.56 -9.69
N LYS A 318 21.44 -7.24 -9.38
CA LYS A 318 20.25 -7.86 -9.99
C LYS A 318 19.74 -7.16 -11.24
N ASN A 319 20.35 -6.04 -11.64
CA ASN A 319 19.85 -5.15 -12.70
C ASN A 319 18.38 -4.73 -12.47
N LEU A 320 18.01 -4.51 -11.19
CA LEU A 320 16.73 -3.89 -10.86
C LEU A 320 16.77 -2.41 -11.27
N PRO A 321 15.61 -1.80 -11.57
CA PRO A 321 15.56 -0.38 -11.89
C PRO A 321 16.22 0.48 -10.82
N THR A 322 17.02 1.48 -11.20
CA THR A 322 17.79 2.31 -10.27
C THR A 322 16.92 3.12 -9.29
N TYR A 323 15.66 3.34 -9.66
CA TYR A 323 14.61 3.95 -8.85
C TYR A 323 13.94 3.01 -7.83
N THR A 324 14.29 1.72 -7.78
CA THR A 324 13.75 0.79 -6.78
C THR A 324 14.06 1.30 -5.36
N GLN A 325 13.00 1.50 -4.57
CA GLN A 325 13.12 1.95 -3.18
C GLN A 325 13.73 0.85 -2.31
N VAL A 326 14.65 1.27 -1.42
CA VAL A 326 15.22 0.44 -0.34
C VAL A 326 14.72 0.99 0.98
N ARG A 327 13.97 0.18 1.74
CA ARG A 327 13.34 0.60 3.01
C ARG A 327 13.92 -0.17 4.18
N ARG A 328 14.42 0.53 5.20
CA ARG A 328 14.81 -0.12 6.47
C ARG A 328 13.57 -0.56 7.24
N VAL A 329 13.68 -1.70 7.90
CA VAL A 329 12.67 -2.28 8.80
C VAL A 329 13.38 -2.70 10.08
N LEU A 330 12.86 -2.32 11.25
CA LEU A 330 13.45 -2.70 12.54
C LEU A 330 12.66 -3.85 13.18
N GLU A 331 13.37 -4.76 13.86
CA GLU A 331 12.74 -5.84 14.61
C GLU A 331 11.77 -5.32 15.69
N SER A 332 10.55 -5.86 15.70
CA SER A 332 9.40 -5.40 16.49
C SER A 332 8.83 -4.02 16.14
N ALA A 333 9.17 -3.46 14.97
CA ALA A 333 8.56 -2.28 14.37
C ALA A 333 8.28 -2.50 12.87
N GLU A 334 7.91 -3.71 12.49
CA GLU A 334 7.73 -4.12 11.11
C GLU A 334 6.43 -3.56 10.50
N PRO A 335 6.48 -2.80 9.38
CA PRO A 335 5.28 -2.25 8.76
C PRO A 335 4.51 -3.32 7.98
N ILE A 336 3.20 -3.14 7.82
CA ILE A 336 2.33 -4.01 7.00
C ILE A 336 2.91 -4.21 5.58
N ALA A 337 3.56 -3.18 5.03
CA ALA A 337 4.21 -3.24 3.72
C ALA A 337 5.31 -4.32 3.62
N PHE A 338 5.92 -4.70 4.74
CA PHE A 338 6.92 -5.76 4.89
C PHE A 338 6.30 -7.07 5.37
N THR A 339 5.47 -7.05 6.41
CA THR A 339 4.94 -8.28 7.04
C THR A 339 4.03 -9.07 6.11
N GLN A 340 3.36 -8.41 5.16
CA GLN A 340 2.49 -9.03 4.14
C GLN A 340 3.17 -10.02 3.18
N TRP A 341 4.49 -10.14 3.24
CA TRP A 341 5.28 -11.04 2.38
C TRP A 341 5.66 -12.35 3.07
N PHE A 342 5.36 -12.50 4.37
CA PHE A 342 5.66 -13.70 5.15
C PHE A 342 4.39 -14.52 5.40
N ASP A 343 4.48 -15.85 5.26
CA ASP A 343 3.32 -16.75 5.38
C ASP A 343 2.68 -16.69 6.79
N GLU A 344 3.51 -16.56 7.84
CA GLU A 344 3.09 -16.60 9.24
C GLU A 344 3.74 -15.46 10.02
N TRP A 345 3.09 -14.29 10.08
CA TRP A 345 3.51 -13.17 10.90
C TRP A 345 2.76 -13.11 12.24
N THR A 346 3.37 -13.62 13.31
CA THR A 346 2.81 -13.58 14.67
C THR A 346 3.60 -12.62 15.56
N ASP A 347 3.06 -11.42 15.78
CA ASP A 347 3.65 -10.44 16.70
C ASP A 347 3.56 -10.93 18.15
N ASN A 348 4.71 -11.08 18.81
CA ASN A 348 4.82 -11.36 20.25
C ASN A 348 4.49 -10.13 21.14
N LYS A 349 3.59 -9.24 20.69
CA LYS A 349 3.09 -8.11 21.48
C LYS A 349 1.73 -8.47 22.12
N LYS A 350 1.60 -8.07 23.39
CA LYS A 350 0.52 -8.41 24.33
C LYS A 350 -0.89 -8.32 23.72
N VAL A 351 -1.70 -9.34 24.02
CA VAL A 351 -3.17 -9.44 23.83
C VAL A 351 -3.67 -8.80 22.53
N ARG A 352 -3.92 -9.62 21.51
CA ARG A 352 -4.70 -9.21 20.34
C ARG A 352 -6.02 -8.59 20.82
N THR A 353 -6.16 -7.28 20.70
CA THR A 353 -7.49 -6.66 20.61
C THR A 353 -8.12 -7.24 19.36
N PHE A 354 -9.14 -8.07 19.53
CA PHE A 354 -9.88 -8.64 18.41
C PHE A 354 -10.42 -7.50 17.55
N GLU A 355 -10.02 -7.46 16.28
CA GLU A 355 -10.58 -6.51 15.32
C GLU A 355 -11.91 -7.07 14.81
N PRO A 356 -13.02 -6.29 14.88
CA PRO A 356 -14.30 -6.76 14.38
C PRO A 356 -14.26 -7.01 12.87
N ARG A 357 -15.07 -7.95 12.39
CA ARG A 357 -15.10 -8.39 10.99
C ARG A 357 -16.50 -8.29 10.42
N LEU A 358 -16.65 -7.50 9.35
CA LEU A 358 -17.91 -7.31 8.64
C LEU A 358 -17.99 -8.28 7.45
N PHE A 359 -19.15 -8.89 7.27
CA PHE A 359 -19.49 -9.75 6.14
C PHE A 359 -20.80 -9.32 5.52
N GLN A 360 -20.90 -9.33 4.19
CA GLN A 360 -22.13 -9.14 3.42
C GLN A 360 -22.76 -10.49 3.09
N VAL A 361 -24.09 -10.61 3.16
CA VAL A 361 -24.87 -11.80 2.80
C VAL A 361 -25.89 -11.38 1.75
N SER A 362 -25.60 -11.67 0.48
CA SER A 362 -26.36 -11.22 -0.69
C SER A 362 -26.72 -12.35 -1.65
N ASP A 363 -27.90 -12.30 -2.28
CA ASP A 363 -28.28 -13.22 -3.37
C ASP A 363 -28.36 -12.62 -4.78
N GLU A 364 -27.91 -11.37 -4.97
CA GLU A 364 -27.91 -10.63 -6.25
C GLU A 364 -27.31 -11.46 -7.42
N SER A 365 -26.26 -12.25 -7.15
CA SER A 365 -25.60 -13.12 -8.14
C SER A 365 -26.45 -14.32 -8.62
N GLY A 366 -27.70 -14.44 -8.16
CA GLY A 366 -28.57 -15.61 -8.35
C GLY A 366 -28.22 -16.79 -7.44
N LYS A 367 -27.18 -16.66 -6.63
CA LYS A 367 -26.76 -17.59 -5.57
C LYS A 367 -26.42 -16.81 -4.31
N MET A 368 -26.65 -17.42 -3.16
CA MET A 368 -26.26 -16.81 -1.88
C MET A 368 -24.75 -16.80 -1.74
N VAL A 369 -24.17 -15.61 -1.57
CA VAL A 369 -22.73 -15.43 -1.32
C VAL A 369 -22.56 -14.76 0.05
N VAL A 370 -21.46 -15.12 0.73
CA VAL A 370 -21.02 -14.45 1.96
C VAL A 370 -19.60 -13.94 1.72
N GLU A 371 -19.40 -12.62 1.73
CA GLU A 371 -18.12 -11.98 1.45
C GLU A 371 -17.67 -11.10 2.62
N GLU A 372 -16.38 -11.10 2.92
CA GLU A 372 -15.80 -10.27 4.00
C GLU A 372 -15.43 -8.88 3.48
N ILE A 373 -15.86 -7.84 4.18
CA ILE A 373 -15.51 -6.44 3.89
C ILE A 373 -14.39 -6.00 4.83
N ALA A 374 -13.16 -6.03 4.31
CA ALA A 374 -11.98 -5.55 5.02
C ALA A 374 -11.93 -4.01 5.09
N ASN A 375 -11.49 -3.46 6.23
CA ASN A 375 -11.39 -2.01 6.49
C ASN A 375 -12.73 -1.25 6.38
N TYR A 376 -13.84 -1.90 6.71
CA TYR A 376 -15.18 -1.34 6.61
C TYR A 376 -15.37 0.00 7.35
N ASP A 377 -16.34 0.76 6.87
CA ASP A 377 -16.89 1.99 7.44
C ASP A 377 -18.44 1.93 7.38
N GLN A 378 -19.13 3.04 7.65
CA GLN A 378 -20.60 3.05 7.62
C GLN A 378 -21.15 2.93 6.20
N GLU A 379 -20.43 3.40 5.19
CA GLU A 379 -20.80 3.26 3.77
C GLU A 379 -20.72 1.80 3.28
N SER A 380 -20.02 0.96 4.04
CA SER A 380 -19.94 -0.49 3.84
C SER A 380 -21.20 -1.26 4.29
N LEU A 381 -22.19 -0.59 4.91
CA LEU A 381 -23.47 -1.20 5.29
C LEU A 381 -24.47 -1.06 4.13
N ASP A 382 -24.59 -2.12 3.34
CA ASP A 382 -25.43 -2.12 2.15
C ASP A 382 -26.92 -2.25 2.51
N GLY A 383 -27.69 -1.19 2.22
CA GLY A 383 -29.10 -1.08 2.58
C GLY A 383 -30.00 -2.12 1.92
N ASP A 384 -29.56 -2.75 0.83
CA ASP A 384 -30.33 -3.77 0.12
C ASP A 384 -30.00 -5.21 0.56
N ASP A 385 -29.06 -5.41 1.48
CA ASP A 385 -28.56 -6.72 1.92
C ASP A 385 -28.60 -6.93 3.45
N VAL A 386 -28.14 -8.10 3.91
CA VAL A 386 -27.92 -8.39 5.33
C VAL A 386 -26.44 -8.50 5.65
N MET A 387 -26.00 -7.78 6.68
CA MET A 387 -24.62 -7.70 7.12
C MET A 387 -24.42 -8.47 8.43
N ILE A 388 -23.31 -9.19 8.56
CA ILE A 388 -22.90 -9.86 9.79
C ILE A 388 -21.64 -9.18 10.30
N LEU A 389 -21.65 -8.63 11.51
CA LEU A 389 -20.49 -8.00 12.14
C LEU A 389 -20.11 -8.79 13.40
N ASP A 390 -19.03 -9.59 13.30
CA ASP A 390 -18.47 -10.27 14.46
C ASP A 390 -17.63 -9.31 15.29
N ALA A 391 -17.99 -9.12 16.55
CA ALA A 391 -17.27 -8.32 17.55
C ALA A 391 -16.81 -9.18 18.76
N LEU A 392 -16.47 -10.46 18.52
CA LEU A 392 -16.03 -11.50 19.47
C LEU A 392 -17.09 -11.93 20.49
N ASN A 393 -17.49 -10.99 21.35
CA ASN A 393 -18.45 -11.19 22.44
C ASN A 393 -19.90 -11.00 21.97
N THR A 394 -20.13 -10.41 20.80
CA THR A 394 -21.45 -10.32 20.17
C THR A 394 -21.26 -10.35 18.66
N ILE A 395 -22.07 -11.17 17.98
CA ILE A 395 -22.17 -11.18 16.53
C ILE A 395 -23.45 -10.42 16.18
N TYR A 396 -23.32 -9.29 15.52
CA TYR A 396 -24.46 -8.51 15.06
C TYR A 396 -24.92 -9.00 13.70
N VAL A 397 -26.23 -9.13 13.50
CA VAL A 397 -26.86 -9.33 12.19
C VAL A 397 -27.64 -8.06 11.89
N TRP A 398 -27.05 -7.16 11.12
CA TRP A 398 -27.66 -5.90 10.69
C TRP A 398 -28.41 -6.13 9.39
N VAL A 399 -29.69 -5.76 9.37
CA VAL A 399 -30.61 -6.02 8.25
C VAL A 399 -30.90 -4.70 7.55
N GLY A 400 -30.50 -4.60 6.28
CA GLY A 400 -30.83 -3.49 5.40
C GLY A 400 -32.34 -3.33 5.18
N SER A 401 -32.76 -2.12 4.84
CA SER A 401 -34.15 -1.76 4.59
C SER A 401 -34.74 -2.39 3.31
N GLY A 402 -33.91 -2.62 2.28
CA GLY A 402 -34.25 -3.34 1.04
C GLY A 402 -34.08 -4.87 1.13
N ALA A 403 -33.38 -5.37 2.15
CA ALA A 403 -33.02 -6.78 2.31
C ALA A 403 -34.21 -7.75 2.20
N ASN A 404 -34.01 -8.85 1.46
CA ASN A 404 -35.05 -9.81 1.17
C ASN A 404 -35.15 -10.92 2.25
N GLU A 405 -36.28 -11.64 2.28
CA GLU A 405 -36.56 -12.65 3.32
C GLU A 405 -35.61 -13.88 3.25
N LYS A 406 -35.03 -14.15 2.09
CA LYS A 406 -34.07 -15.24 1.89
C LYS A 406 -32.71 -14.87 2.47
N GLU A 407 -32.26 -13.63 2.28
CA GLU A 407 -31.07 -13.07 2.94
C GLU A 407 -31.22 -13.04 4.46
N LYS A 408 -32.32 -12.48 4.99
CA LYS A 408 -32.59 -12.43 6.44
C LYS A 408 -32.52 -13.79 7.10
N LYS A 409 -33.18 -14.79 6.50
CA LYS A 409 -33.15 -16.16 7.03
C LYS A 409 -31.75 -16.77 6.94
N ASN A 410 -31.06 -16.62 5.82
CA ASN A 410 -29.77 -17.26 5.61
C ASN A 410 -28.65 -16.59 6.43
N ALA A 411 -28.64 -15.27 6.56
CA ALA A 411 -27.70 -14.54 7.41
C ALA A 411 -27.80 -14.99 8.87
N LEU A 412 -29.03 -15.16 9.39
CA LEU A 412 -29.25 -15.67 10.75
C LEU A 412 -28.80 -17.14 10.91
N GLU A 413 -29.04 -18.00 9.92
CA GLU A 413 -28.51 -19.37 9.92
C GLU A 413 -26.97 -19.40 9.80
N THR A 414 -26.40 -18.48 9.01
CA THR A 414 -24.96 -18.32 8.79
C THR A 414 -24.26 -17.87 10.07
N ALA A 415 -24.75 -16.82 10.73
CA ALA A 415 -24.25 -16.38 12.04
C ALA A 415 -24.32 -17.50 13.10
N LYS A 416 -25.42 -18.28 13.11
CA LYS A 416 -25.58 -19.44 14.02
C LYS A 416 -24.63 -20.60 13.72
N LYS A 417 -24.31 -20.86 12.44
CA LYS A 417 -23.33 -21.86 12.03
C LYS A 417 -21.91 -21.39 12.36
N TYR A 418 -21.60 -20.13 12.06
CA TYR A 418 -20.33 -19.47 12.38
C TYR A 418 -20.01 -19.58 13.89
N LEU A 419 -20.93 -19.16 14.76
CA LEU A 419 -20.76 -19.25 16.22
C LEU A 419 -20.53 -20.69 16.75
N LYS A 420 -20.98 -21.72 16.03
CA LYS A 420 -20.86 -23.13 16.42
C LYS A 420 -19.63 -23.85 15.86
N LEU A 421 -19.05 -23.35 14.78
CA LEU A 421 -17.96 -24.00 14.02
C LEU A 421 -16.60 -23.32 14.22
N ASP A 422 -16.58 -22.18 14.89
CA ASP A 422 -15.40 -21.39 15.14
C ASP A 422 -14.55 -21.94 16.31
N ASN A 423 -13.23 -21.89 16.15
CA ASN A 423 -12.23 -22.32 17.15
C ASN A 423 -11.64 -21.14 17.95
N LEU A 424 -12.08 -19.90 17.73
CA LEU A 424 -11.66 -18.77 18.57
C LEU A 424 -12.14 -18.97 20.03
N PRO A 425 -11.29 -18.67 21.03
CA PRO A 425 -11.67 -18.74 22.44
C PRO A 425 -12.62 -17.58 22.79
N ARG A 426 -13.92 -17.82 22.61
CA ARG A 426 -15.02 -16.89 22.90
C ARG A 426 -15.51 -17.01 24.35
N HIS A 427 -16.12 -15.94 24.87
CA HIS A 427 -16.77 -15.98 26.18
C HIS A 427 -18.02 -16.87 26.13
N GLN A 428 -18.35 -17.52 27.25
CA GLN A 428 -19.52 -18.44 27.33
C GLN A 428 -20.87 -17.73 27.09
N GLU A 429 -20.89 -16.40 27.16
CA GLU A 429 -22.06 -15.54 26.94
C GLU A 429 -22.13 -14.91 25.53
N THR A 430 -21.26 -15.31 24.58
CA THR A 430 -21.30 -14.74 23.22
C THR A 430 -22.67 -14.97 22.57
N LYS A 431 -23.35 -13.87 22.25
CA LYS A 431 -24.71 -13.85 21.69
C LYS A 431 -24.72 -13.39 20.23
N ILE A 432 -25.80 -13.76 19.52
CA ILE A 432 -26.15 -13.16 18.23
C ILE A 432 -27.24 -12.12 18.48
N GLU A 433 -27.05 -10.89 18.01
CA GLU A 433 -28.00 -9.79 18.15
C GLU A 433 -28.44 -9.29 16.77
N THR A 434 -29.72 -9.42 16.45
CA THR A 434 -30.28 -8.91 15.19
C THR A 434 -30.75 -7.48 15.37
N MET A 435 -30.44 -6.65 14.38
CA MET A 435 -30.72 -5.21 14.37
C MET A 435 -31.05 -4.77 12.94
N TYR A 436 -31.74 -3.65 12.80
CA TYR A 436 -32.27 -3.17 11.52
C TYR A 436 -31.69 -1.79 11.20
N GLN A 437 -31.59 -1.46 9.91
CA GLN A 437 -31.17 -0.14 9.42
C GLN A 437 -31.98 0.98 10.10
N GLY A 438 -31.28 1.95 10.67
CA GLY A 438 -31.86 3.08 11.43
C GLY A 438 -32.23 2.77 12.88
N ALA A 439 -32.09 1.51 13.34
CA ALA A 439 -32.35 1.07 14.70
C ALA A 439 -31.07 0.59 15.43
N GLU A 440 -29.90 1.08 15.02
CA GLU A 440 -28.62 0.59 15.52
C GLU A 440 -28.33 1.04 16.96
N ASN A 441 -27.89 0.11 17.80
CA ASN A 441 -27.56 0.40 19.20
C ASN A 441 -26.20 1.14 19.33
N PRO A 442 -25.94 1.87 20.44
CA PRO A 442 -24.68 2.61 20.62
C PRO A 442 -23.41 1.75 20.72
N HIS A 443 -23.50 0.43 20.95
CA HIS A 443 -22.35 -0.47 20.98
C HIS A 443 -21.93 -0.87 19.56
N PHE A 444 -22.89 -1.12 18.66
CA PHE A 444 -22.65 -1.37 17.25
C PHE A 444 -22.02 -0.15 16.57
N LYS A 445 -22.59 1.05 16.77
CA LYS A 445 -22.08 2.30 16.16
C LYS A 445 -20.60 2.58 16.49
N LYS A 446 -20.14 2.18 17.68
CA LYS A 446 -18.74 2.30 18.13
C LYS A 446 -17.76 1.35 17.43
N LEU A 447 -18.24 0.34 16.70
CA LEU A 447 -17.40 -0.57 15.91
C LEU A 447 -16.96 0.05 14.58
N PHE A 448 -17.47 1.24 14.24
CA PHE A 448 -17.12 1.99 13.03
C PHE A 448 -16.23 3.18 13.40
N LYS A 449 -15.23 3.49 12.58
CA LYS A 449 -14.26 4.59 12.83
C LYS A 449 -14.93 5.97 12.87
N LYS A 450 -16.04 6.13 12.16
CA LYS A 450 -16.95 7.28 12.16
C LYS A 450 -18.37 6.76 11.98
N TRP A 451 -19.36 7.46 12.54
CA TRP A 451 -20.77 7.18 12.37
C TRP A 451 -21.56 8.48 12.27
N ASP A 452 -22.48 8.56 11.33
CA ASP A 452 -23.42 9.65 11.07
C ASP A 452 -24.85 9.09 11.06
N ASP A 453 -25.65 9.49 12.05
CA ASP A 453 -27.05 9.07 12.17
C ASP A 453 -27.97 9.62 11.07
N SER A 454 -27.52 10.60 10.28
CA SER A 454 -28.28 11.17 9.17
C SER A 454 -28.08 10.43 7.85
N MET A 455 -27.04 9.59 7.73
CA MET A 455 -26.66 8.94 6.47
C MET A 455 -27.81 8.16 5.81
N PHE A 456 -28.58 7.42 6.61
CA PHE A 456 -29.67 6.57 6.12
C PHE A 456 -31.05 7.27 6.10
N LEU A 457 -31.14 8.54 6.51
CA LEU A 457 -32.43 9.25 6.61
C LEU A 457 -32.92 9.84 5.27
N ASN A 458 -32.08 9.89 4.24
CA ASN A 458 -32.33 10.67 3.01
C ASN A 458 -32.72 9.85 1.75
N VAL A 459 -33.17 8.60 1.90
CA VAL A 459 -33.53 7.72 0.75
C VAL A 459 -34.99 7.92 0.26
N SER A 460 -35.71 8.93 0.75
CA SER A 460 -37.09 9.23 0.33
C SER A 460 -37.22 10.34 -0.74
N ALA A 461 -36.11 10.97 -1.15
CA ALA A 461 -36.13 12.20 -1.95
C ALA A 461 -35.58 12.09 -3.39
N GLN A 462 -35.10 10.92 -3.84
CA GLN A 462 -34.50 10.74 -5.18
C GLN A 462 -35.19 9.70 -6.09
N HIS A 463 -36.25 9.05 -5.64
CA HIS A 463 -37.03 8.08 -6.43
C HIS A 463 -38.30 8.70 -7.06
N SER A 464 -38.14 9.79 -7.81
CA SER A 464 -39.22 10.43 -8.60
C SER A 464 -38.86 10.75 -10.04
N VAL A 465 -37.71 10.24 -10.53
CA VAL A 465 -37.31 10.25 -11.93
C VAL A 465 -36.85 8.83 -12.28
N LEU A 466 -37.26 8.30 -13.44
CA LEU A 466 -37.12 6.89 -13.86
C LEU A 466 -38.15 5.91 -13.28
N HIS A 467 -39.44 6.26 -13.33
CA HIS A 467 -40.52 5.25 -13.28
C HIS A 467 -41.38 5.25 -14.56
N ASP A 468 -40.71 5.30 -15.71
CA ASP A 468 -41.28 4.98 -17.03
C ASP A 468 -40.18 4.32 -17.86
N TYR A 469 -40.19 2.98 -17.95
CA TYR A 469 -40.05 2.18 -19.18
C TYR A 469 -40.07 0.66 -18.86
N CYS A 470 -40.82 -0.09 -19.67
CA CYS A 470 -40.83 -1.56 -19.77
C CYS A 470 -41.35 -2.41 -18.59
N VAL A 471 -42.69 -2.53 -18.54
CA VAL A 471 -43.37 -3.74 -18.02
C VAL A 471 -43.45 -4.81 -19.12
N VAL A 472 -42.89 -6.00 -18.91
CA VAL A 472 -43.30 -7.24 -19.62
C VAL A 472 -43.22 -8.46 -18.68
N SER A 473 -44.29 -9.26 -18.63
CA SER A 473 -44.47 -10.43 -17.76
C SER A 473 -43.79 -11.72 -18.25
N ILE A 474 -43.80 -12.73 -17.36
CA ILE A 474 -43.68 -14.22 -17.49
C ILE A 474 -42.57 -14.75 -16.56
N GLY A 475 -42.77 -15.78 -15.71
CA GLY A 475 -43.98 -16.59 -15.43
C GLY A 475 -43.80 -17.53 -14.22
N ARG A 476 -44.72 -18.49 -13.98
CA ARG A 476 -44.63 -19.49 -12.90
C ARG A 476 -44.28 -20.90 -13.41
N HIS A 477 -43.34 -21.59 -12.75
CA HIS A 477 -43.53 -22.86 -12.01
C HIS A 477 -42.23 -23.67 -11.89
N GLY A 478 -42.01 -24.30 -10.72
CA GLY A 478 -40.93 -25.27 -10.51
C GLY A 478 -40.59 -25.47 -9.03
N SER A 479 -41.15 -26.49 -8.39
CA SER A 479 -41.04 -26.72 -6.94
C SER A 479 -40.06 -27.85 -6.56
N LEU A 480 -39.26 -27.58 -5.52
CA LEU A 480 -38.67 -28.55 -4.56
C LEU A 480 -37.67 -29.60 -5.07
N ASN A 481 -36.40 -29.45 -4.67
CA ASN A 481 -35.87 -30.24 -3.53
C ASN A 481 -34.60 -29.59 -2.92
N PRO A 482 -34.46 -29.45 -1.59
CA PRO A 482 -33.28 -28.86 -0.99
C PRO A 482 -32.26 -29.93 -0.56
N PHE A 483 -31.12 -30.01 -1.25
CA PHE A 483 -29.93 -30.71 -0.75
C PHE A 483 -28.92 -29.70 -0.19
N GLN A 484 -28.26 -30.11 0.90
CA GLN A 484 -27.37 -29.27 1.71
C GLN A 484 -26.15 -28.83 0.89
N ASP A 485 -25.87 -27.52 0.82
CA ASP A 485 -24.63 -27.03 0.22
C ASP A 485 -23.51 -26.91 1.28
N GLU A 486 -22.69 -27.96 1.37
CA GLU A 486 -21.51 -27.99 2.24
C GLU A 486 -20.39 -27.04 1.75
N ARG A 487 -20.46 -26.55 0.50
CA ARG A 487 -19.39 -25.74 -0.13
C ARG A 487 -19.31 -24.33 0.44
N SER A 488 -20.43 -23.77 0.91
CA SER A 488 -20.44 -22.45 1.58
C SER A 488 -19.64 -22.48 2.90
N VAL A 489 -19.71 -23.61 3.62
CA VAL A 489 -18.95 -23.82 4.87
C VAL A 489 -17.47 -24.10 4.58
N GLU A 490 -17.18 -24.88 3.54
CA GLU A 490 -15.82 -25.19 3.10
C GLU A 490 -15.06 -23.93 2.64
N ASN A 491 -15.73 -23.01 1.93
CA ASN A 491 -15.16 -21.71 1.56
C ASN A 491 -14.84 -20.83 2.77
N MET A 492 -15.63 -20.91 3.83
CA MET A 492 -15.39 -20.20 5.09
C MET A 492 -14.22 -20.84 5.87
N ARG A 493 -14.12 -22.17 5.90
CA ARG A 493 -12.98 -22.90 6.49
C ARG A 493 -11.64 -22.50 5.86
N LYS A 494 -11.58 -22.40 4.53
CA LYS A 494 -10.39 -21.97 3.78
C LYS A 494 -10.02 -20.50 3.98
N LEU A 495 -10.92 -19.68 4.52
CA LEU A 495 -10.70 -18.27 4.87
C LEU A 495 -10.35 -18.04 6.34
N LEU A 496 -10.39 -19.09 7.18
CA LEU A 496 -10.24 -18.98 8.65
C LEU A 496 -9.10 -19.84 9.21
N PHE A 497 -8.53 -20.76 8.41
CA PHE A 497 -7.43 -21.65 8.81
C PHE A 497 -6.27 -21.65 7.79
N GLN A 498 -6.02 -20.49 7.17
CA GLN A 498 -4.72 -20.10 6.58
C GLN A 498 -4.35 -18.74 7.15
#